data_AF-A0AAX0WZG5-F1
#
_entry.id   AF-A0AAX0WZG5-F1
#
_cell.length_a   1.000
_cell.length_b   1.000
_cell.length_c   1.000
_cell.angle_alpha   90.00
_cell.angle_beta   90.00
_cell.angle_gamma   90.00
#
_symmetry.space_group_name_H-M   'P 1'
#
loop_
_entity.id
_entity.type
_entity.pdbx_description
1 polymer ?
#
loop_
_entity_poly.entity_id
_entity_poly.type
_entity_poly.pdbx_seq_one_letter_code
_entity_poly.pdbx_strand_id
1 'polypeptide(L)'
;MGFWCGENVTAHSFSRENFMLRKGIFLLIGCVIMTSSFAVQLSVFVSFSMPETLLRETLKESAQRNIPAYLNGLYRDSMSETALKVMALNKRIPNLNMAIDPTLFERFGIQKVPALVVDDGKAFDVIYGHLTIQEGLARMAGRGEVYFTSKEIRRLR
;
A
#
# COMPACT_ATOMS: atom_id res chain seq x y z
N MET A 1 20.80 -49.96 49.56
CA MET A 1 21.03 -51.35 49.13
C MET A 1 20.35 -51.57 47.79
N GLY A 2 21.05 -52.21 46.86
CA GLY A 2 20.51 -52.72 45.58
C GLY A 2 20.64 -51.71 44.44
N PHE A 3 21.12 -52.06 43.25
CA PHE A 3 21.57 -53.36 42.76
C PHE A 3 22.49 -53.09 41.56
N TRP A 4 23.60 -53.80 41.53
CA TRP A 4 24.55 -53.87 40.44
C TRP A 4 23.95 -54.81 39.37
N CYS A 5 23.85 -54.39 38.10
CA CYS A 5 23.76 -55.33 36.98
C CYS A 5 24.03 -54.63 35.64
N GLY A 6 24.96 -55.19 34.87
CA GLY A 6 24.98 -55.09 33.42
C GLY A 6 26.06 -54.19 32.83
N GLU A 7 27.23 -54.76 32.60
CA GLU A 7 28.22 -54.22 31.67
C GLU A 7 28.29 -55.12 30.43
N ASN A 8 28.65 -54.48 29.33
CA ASN A 8 29.28 -55.00 28.10
C ASN A 8 28.40 -55.07 26.85
N VAL A 9 28.83 -54.66 25.67
CA VAL A 9 30.03 -53.96 25.15
C VAL A 9 29.63 -53.53 23.73
N THR A 10 30.16 -52.40 23.24
CA THR A 10 30.60 -52.10 21.85
C THR A 10 30.59 -50.57 21.71
N ALA A 11 31.54 -49.87 21.09
CA ALA A 11 32.82 -50.17 20.49
C ALA A 11 33.46 -48.79 20.23
N HIS A 12 34.80 -48.73 20.29
CA HIS A 12 35.67 -47.76 19.60
C HIS A 12 35.48 -46.26 19.93
N SER A 13 36.34 -45.68 20.79
CA SER A 13 37.58 -44.96 20.41
C SER A 13 37.31 -43.85 19.37
N PHE A 14 37.48 -42.58 19.73
CA PHE A 14 38.81 -41.95 19.74
C PHE A 14 38.73 -40.60 20.47
N SER A 15 39.80 -40.31 21.20
CA SER A 15 39.88 -39.40 22.33
C SER A 15 40.47 -38.05 21.93
N ARG A 16 40.05 -36.99 22.65
CA ARG A 16 40.83 -35.78 23.01
C ARG A 16 41.19 -34.82 21.85
N GLU A 17 41.25 -33.51 22.02
CA GLU A 17 41.31 -32.68 23.22
C GLU A 17 40.84 -31.26 22.91
N ASN A 18 40.39 -30.58 23.95
CA ASN A 18 39.90 -29.22 23.97
C ASN A 18 40.95 -28.21 23.46
N PHE A 19 40.59 -27.43 22.44
CA PHE A 19 41.28 -26.18 22.12
C PHE A 19 40.43 -24.99 22.57
N MET A 20 40.76 -24.52 23.78
CA MET A 20 40.87 -23.11 24.14
C MET A 20 39.62 -22.22 24.01
N LEU A 21 38.93 -22.11 25.15
CA LEU A 21 38.66 -20.85 25.86
C LEU A 21 38.99 -19.53 25.12
N ARG A 22 37.96 -18.67 25.09
CA ARG A 22 37.99 -17.20 25.01
C ARG A 22 38.43 -16.63 23.66
N LYS A 23 37.44 -16.38 22.79
CA LYS A 23 37.16 -15.07 22.14
C LYS A 23 35.97 -15.21 21.18
N GLY A 24 34.92 -14.40 21.40
CA GLY A 24 34.00 -14.01 20.32
C GLY A 24 32.68 -14.77 20.18
N ILE A 25 31.85 -14.83 21.23
CA ILE A 25 30.43 -15.25 21.15
C ILE A 25 29.48 -14.07 20.79
N PHE A 26 29.98 -13.03 20.12
CA PHE A 26 29.22 -11.80 19.90
C PHE A 26 29.39 -11.21 18.50
N LEU A 27 29.10 -11.95 17.41
CA LEU A 27 28.94 -11.29 16.10
C LEU A 27 28.29 -12.15 14.98
N LEU A 28 27.12 -12.76 15.22
CA LEU A 28 26.28 -13.29 14.11
C LEU A 28 24.78 -12.97 14.30
N ILE A 29 24.47 -11.79 14.83
CA ILE A 29 23.21 -11.10 14.55
C ILE A 29 23.58 -9.91 13.64
N GLY A 30 24.13 -10.24 12.47
CA GLY A 30 24.52 -9.27 11.46
C GLY A 30 23.27 -8.80 10.71
N CYS A 31 22.68 -7.71 11.18
CA CYS A 31 21.80 -6.78 10.47
C CYS A 31 21.11 -7.37 9.21
N VAL A 32 19.92 -7.95 9.38
CA VAL A 32 18.95 -8.04 8.28
C VAL A 32 18.63 -6.59 7.91
N ILE A 33 19.24 -6.10 6.83
CA ILE A 33 18.95 -4.80 6.25
C ILE A 33 17.49 -4.89 5.80
N MET A 34 16.58 -4.38 6.63
CA MET A 34 15.14 -4.39 6.38
C MET A 34 14.85 -3.35 5.31
N THR A 35 15.16 -3.67 4.05
CA THR A 35 14.75 -2.86 2.90
C THR A 35 13.24 -2.98 2.79
N SER A 36 12.51 -2.01 3.33
CA SER A 36 11.07 -1.88 3.10
C SER A 36 10.85 -1.62 1.61
N SER A 37 10.35 -2.64 0.90
CA SER A 37 9.84 -2.48 -0.45
C SER A 37 8.51 -1.75 -0.32
N PHE A 38 8.54 -0.42 -0.37
CA PHE A 38 7.31 0.34 -0.47
C PHE A 38 6.67 0.05 -1.83
N ALA A 39 5.43 -0.43 -1.81
CA ALA A 39 4.67 -0.67 -3.03
C ALA A 39 4.08 0.65 -3.53
N VAL A 40 4.13 0.86 -4.85
CA VAL A 40 3.45 2.01 -5.49
C VAL A 40 1.95 1.88 -5.28
N GLN A 41 1.35 2.92 -4.70
CA GLN A 41 -0.07 3.04 -4.41
C GLN A 41 -0.69 4.09 -5.32
N LEU A 42 -1.84 3.75 -5.90
CA LEU A 42 -2.65 4.69 -6.67
C LEU A 42 -3.90 5.04 -5.89
N SER A 43 -4.32 6.30 -5.96
CA SER A 43 -5.50 6.78 -5.26
C SER A 43 -6.18 7.89 -6.04
N VAL A 44 -7.50 7.87 -6.06
CA VAL A 44 -8.34 8.88 -6.73
C VAL A 44 -8.97 9.77 -5.68
N PHE A 45 -8.95 11.08 -5.91
CA PHE A 45 -9.46 12.08 -4.97
C PHE A 45 -10.61 12.85 -5.59
N VAL A 46 -11.74 12.89 -4.89
CA VAL A 46 -13.01 13.46 -5.38
C VAL A 46 -13.71 14.31 -4.32
N SER A 47 -14.72 15.07 -4.74
CA SER A 47 -15.64 15.77 -3.85
C SER A 47 -17.05 15.79 -4.41
N PHE A 48 -18.05 15.92 -3.55
CA PHE A 48 -19.43 16.17 -3.96
C PHE A 48 -19.67 17.58 -4.53
N SER A 49 -18.68 18.47 -4.50
CA SER A 49 -18.71 19.74 -5.23
C SER A 49 -18.45 19.59 -6.73
N MET A 50 -17.97 18.42 -7.18
CA MET A 50 -17.81 18.12 -8.61
C MET A 50 -19.16 18.02 -9.32
N PRO A 51 -19.23 18.33 -10.63
CA PRO A 51 -20.39 17.99 -11.45
C PRO A 51 -20.73 16.50 -11.34
N GLU A 52 -22.01 16.16 -11.17
CA GLU A 52 -22.44 14.76 -10.90
C GLU A 52 -21.96 13.78 -11.97
N THR A 53 -22.03 14.18 -13.24
CA THR A 53 -21.56 13.36 -14.37
C THR A 53 -20.07 13.04 -14.25
N LEU A 54 -19.24 14.08 -14.01
CA LEU A 54 -17.80 13.93 -13.86
C LEU A 54 -17.43 13.08 -12.65
N LEU A 55 -18.08 13.31 -11.50
CA LEU A 55 -17.88 12.51 -10.29
C LEU A 55 -18.17 11.03 -10.58
N ARG A 56 -19.32 10.73 -11.17
CA ARG A 56 -19.74 9.36 -11.47
C ARG A 56 -18.81 8.68 -12.47
N GLU A 57 -18.36 9.38 -13.51
CA GLU A 57 -17.42 8.84 -14.51
C GLU A 57 -16.05 8.54 -13.88
N THR A 58 -15.55 9.46 -13.07
CA THR A 58 -14.29 9.28 -12.30
C THR A 58 -14.36 8.05 -11.40
N LEU A 59 -15.45 7.91 -10.63
CA LEU A 59 -15.63 6.79 -9.71
C LEU A 59 -15.85 5.45 -10.43
N LYS A 60 -16.52 5.46 -11.58
CA LYS A 60 -16.65 4.25 -12.42
C LYS A 60 -15.28 3.78 -12.90
N GLU A 61 -14.43 4.69 -13.37
CA GLU A 61 -13.09 4.30 -13.81
C GLU A 61 -12.24 3.79 -12.63
N SER A 62 -12.33 4.43 -11.47
CA SER A 62 -11.66 3.98 -10.24
C SER A 62 -12.07 2.55 -9.86
N ALA A 63 -13.38 2.27 -9.85
CA ALA A 63 -13.93 0.96 -9.52
C ALA A 63 -13.52 -0.12 -10.53
N GLN A 64 -13.53 0.18 -11.83
CA GLN A 64 -13.09 -0.75 -12.87
C GLN A 64 -11.64 -1.20 -12.71
N ARG A 65 -10.80 -0.35 -12.12
CA ARG A 65 -9.36 -0.61 -11.92
C ARG A 65 -9.01 -1.02 -10.49
N ASN A 66 -10.01 -1.20 -9.63
CA ASN A 66 -9.83 -1.47 -8.20
C ASN A 66 -8.94 -0.42 -7.49
N ILE A 67 -9.01 0.83 -7.92
CA ILE A 67 -8.28 1.94 -7.31
C ILE A 67 -9.19 2.57 -6.24
N PRO A 68 -8.71 2.77 -4.99
CA PRO A 68 -9.50 3.42 -3.95
C PRO A 68 -9.75 4.90 -4.28
N ALA A 69 -10.97 5.34 -3.99
CA ALA A 69 -11.36 6.75 -4.08
C ALA A 69 -11.51 7.37 -2.68
N TYR A 70 -11.01 8.58 -2.50
CA TYR A 70 -11.10 9.34 -1.25
C TYR A 70 -11.94 10.59 -1.47
N LEU A 71 -12.93 10.78 -0.59
CA LEU A 71 -13.83 11.93 -0.60
C LEU A 71 -13.31 13.02 0.34
N ASN A 72 -13.31 14.27 -0.13
CA ASN A 72 -12.99 15.43 0.70
C ASN A 72 -14.12 15.75 1.68
N GLY A 73 -14.12 15.08 2.84
CA GLY A 73 -15.04 15.38 3.93
C GLY A 73 -16.51 15.06 3.65
N LEU A 74 -17.40 15.77 4.34
CA LEU A 74 -18.83 15.50 4.35
C LEU A 74 -19.59 16.32 3.31
N TYR A 75 -20.67 15.76 2.79
CA TYR A 75 -21.66 16.51 2.03
C TYR A 75 -22.48 17.39 2.97
N ARG A 76 -22.41 18.72 2.76
CA ARG A 76 -23.20 19.72 3.52
C ARG A 76 -23.05 19.56 5.03
N ASP A 77 -21.84 19.22 5.49
CA ASP A 77 -21.51 19.01 6.90
C ASP A 77 -22.38 17.97 7.63
N SER A 78 -23.03 17.06 6.89
CA SER A 78 -23.95 16.07 7.42
C SER A 78 -23.48 14.64 7.12
N MET A 79 -23.15 13.90 8.18
CA MET A 79 -22.84 12.47 8.09
C MET A 79 -23.97 11.67 7.44
N SER A 80 -25.23 11.96 7.83
CA SER A 80 -26.40 11.25 7.34
C SER A 80 -26.63 11.48 5.84
N GLU A 81 -26.55 12.73 5.37
CA GLU A 81 -26.69 13.02 3.94
C GLU A 81 -25.52 12.42 3.14
N THR A 82 -24.32 12.46 3.71
CA THR A 82 -23.11 11.84 3.10
C THR A 82 -23.30 10.34 2.93
N ALA A 83 -23.75 9.64 3.97
CA ALA A 83 -24.00 8.20 3.91
C ALA A 83 -25.02 7.84 2.82
N LEU A 84 -26.12 8.60 2.70
CA LEU A 84 -27.12 8.39 1.66
C LEU A 84 -26.55 8.55 0.24
N LYS A 85 -25.73 9.59 0.02
CA LYS A 85 -25.07 9.79 -1.28
C LYS A 85 -24.08 8.68 -1.60
N VAL A 86 -23.23 8.29 -0.65
CA VAL A 86 -22.27 7.20 -0.83
C VAL A 86 -23.00 5.87 -1.11
N MET A 87 -24.08 5.58 -0.39
CA MET A 87 -24.93 4.41 -0.65
C MET A 87 -25.53 4.43 -2.05
N ALA A 88 -26.02 5.59 -2.51
CA ALA A 88 -26.58 5.74 -3.86
C ALA A 88 -25.51 5.52 -4.95
N LEU A 89 -24.27 5.96 -4.72
CA LEU A 89 -23.14 5.70 -5.60
C LEU A 89 -22.78 4.21 -5.64
N ASN A 90 -22.65 3.55 -4.48
CA ASN A 90 -22.35 2.12 -4.39
C ASN A 90 -23.42 1.23 -5.05
N LYS A 91 -24.70 1.64 -5.00
CA LYS A 91 -25.78 0.94 -5.72
C LYS A 91 -25.65 1.02 -7.25
N ARG A 92 -25.06 2.12 -7.77
CA ARG A 92 -24.94 2.39 -9.21
C ARG A 92 -23.59 1.95 -9.79
N ILE A 93 -22.55 1.84 -8.95
CA ILE A 93 -21.18 1.53 -9.34
C ILE A 93 -20.74 0.29 -8.54
N PRO A 94 -20.79 -0.91 -9.14
CA PRO A 94 -20.37 -2.12 -8.45
C PRO A 94 -18.87 -2.06 -8.12
N ASN A 95 -18.46 -2.68 -7.02
CA ASN A 95 -17.08 -2.74 -6.54
C ASN A 95 -16.43 -1.37 -6.27
N LEU A 96 -17.23 -0.33 -6.05
CA LEU A 96 -16.72 0.98 -5.68
C LEU A 96 -16.07 0.93 -4.29
N ASN A 97 -14.74 1.06 -4.26
CA ASN A 97 -13.97 1.21 -3.02
C ASN A 97 -13.79 2.72 -2.74
N MET A 98 -14.55 3.23 -1.76
CA MET A 98 -14.52 4.65 -1.40
C MET A 98 -14.45 4.83 0.12
N ALA A 99 -13.64 5.80 0.55
CA ALA A 99 -13.56 6.25 1.94
C ALA A 99 -13.67 7.79 2.04
N ILE A 100 -14.04 8.28 3.21
CA ILE A 100 -14.03 9.70 3.54
C ILE A 100 -12.75 9.93 4.35
N ASP A 101 -11.79 10.66 3.80
CA ASP A 101 -10.52 10.92 4.47
C ASP A 101 -9.95 12.28 4.05
N PRO A 102 -10.31 13.37 4.75
CA PRO A 102 -9.77 14.70 4.47
C PRO A 102 -8.28 14.81 4.80
N THR A 103 -7.73 13.94 5.66
CA THR A 103 -6.31 14.02 6.05
C THR A 103 -5.38 13.65 4.91
N LEU A 104 -5.81 12.76 4.00
CA LEU A 104 -5.07 12.46 2.78
C LEU A 104 -5.04 13.64 1.79
N PHE A 105 -6.07 14.49 1.78
CA PHE A 105 -6.04 15.72 0.97
C PHE A 105 -4.98 16.68 1.47
N GLU A 106 -4.86 16.82 2.79
CA GLU A 106 -3.80 17.63 3.43
C GLU A 106 -2.42 17.05 3.16
N ARG A 107 -2.24 15.72 3.34
CA ARG A 107 -0.98 15.01 3.09
C ARG A 107 -0.43 15.26 1.69
N PHE A 108 -1.30 15.20 0.68
CA PHE A 108 -0.91 15.33 -0.73
C PHE A 108 -1.08 16.76 -1.28
N GLY A 109 -1.45 17.74 -0.44
CA GLY A 109 -1.63 19.13 -0.86
C GLY A 109 -2.73 19.32 -1.92
N ILE A 110 -3.77 18.49 -1.90
CA ILE A 110 -4.82 18.47 -2.93
C ILE A 110 -5.81 19.61 -2.70
N GLN A 111 -5.72 20.63 -3.55
CA GLN A 111 -6.60 21.81 -3.49
C GLN A 111 -7.71 21.80 -4.56
N LYS A 112 -7.62 20.90 -5.54
CA LYS A 112 -8.56 20.78 -6.66
C LYS A 112 -8.90 19.32 -6.90
N VAL A 113 -10.11 19.06 -7.37
CA VAL A 113 -10.59 17.72 -7.72
C VAL A 113 -11.22 17.73 -9.11
N PRO A 114 -11.20 16.60 -9.85
CA PRO A 114 -10.60 15.33 -9.46
C PRO A 114 -9.06 15.37 -9.50
N ALA A 115 -8.43 14.54 -8.67
CA ALA A 115 -6.99 14.34 -8.68
C ALA A 115 -6.66 12.84 -8.64
N LEU A 116 -5.58 12.47 -9.32
CA LEU A 116 -4.98 11.14 -9.24
C LEU A 116 -3.63 11.30 -8.56
N VAL A 117 -3.37 10.44 -7.58
CA VAL A 117 -2.11 10.37 -6.84
C VAL A 117 -1.43 9.04 -7.11
N VAL A 118 -0.12 9.10 -7.28
CA VAL A 118 0.80 7.95 -7.25
C VAL A 118 1.75 8.18 -6.07
N ASP A 119 1.84 7.23 -5.15
CA ASP A 119 2.64 7.32 -3.92
C ASP A 119 3.48 6.05 -3.76
N ASP A 120 4.81 6.16 -3.65
CA ASP A 120 5.70 5.03 -3.40
C ASP A 120 6.20 4.97 -1.95
N GLY A 121 5.57 5.71 -1.04
CA GLY A 121 5.96 5.80 0.36
C GLY A 121 7.19 6.67 0.63
N LYS A 122 7.91 7.13 -0.41
CA LYS A 122 9.04 8.07 -0.29
C LYS A 122 8.72 9.41 -0.96
N ALA A 123 8.11 9.36 -2.13
CA ALA A 123 7.66 10.48 -2.92
C ALA A 123 6.24 10.23 -3.43
N PHE A 124 5.59 11.30 -3.89
CA PHE A 124 4.29 11.19 -4.53
C PHE A 124 4.15 12.18 -5.67
N ASP A 125 3.36 11.80 -6.67
CA ASP A 125 2.97 12.63 -7.79
C ASP A 125 1.47 12.87 -7.78
N VAL A 126 1.05 14.09 -8.11
CA VAL A 126 -0.35 14.48 -8.21
C VAL A 126 -0.64 15.05 -9.60
N ILE A 127 -1.69 14.57 -10.25
CA ILE A 127 -2.21 15.18 -11.46
C ILE A 127 -3.70 15.51 -11.31
N TYR A 128 -4.10 16.64 -11.86
CA TYR A 128 -5.44 17.18 -11.72
C TYR A 128 -6.19 17.18 -13.06
N GLY A 129 -7.51 17.16 -12.96
CA GLY A 129 -8.43 17.46 -14.07
C GLY A 129 -9.15 16.26 -14.65
N HIS A 130 -10.00 16.52 -15.63
CA HIS A 130 -10.81 15.51 -16.31
C HIS A 130 -9.94 14.72 -17.30
N LEU A 131 -9.17 13.79 -16.78
CA LEU A 131 -8.36 12.84 -17.53
C LEU A 131 -8.78 11.43 -17.16
N THR A 132 -8.61 10.49 -18.08
CA THR A 132 -8.67 9.08 -17.70
C THR A 132 -7.49 8.75 -16.77
N ILE A 133 -7.65 7.76 -15.89
CA ILE A 133 -6.56 7.30 -15.01
C ILE A 133 -5.34 6.90 -15.83
N GLN A 134 -5.55 6.24 -16.97
CA GLN A 134 -4.46 5.84 -17.86
C GLN A 134 -3.70 7.06 -18.44
N GLU A 135 -4.42 8.10 -18.87
CA GLU A 135 -3.80 9.33 -19.36
C GLU A 135 -3.04 10.06 -18.23
N GLY A 136 -3.61 10.09 -17.02
CA GLY A 136 -2.94 10.63 -15.84
C GLY A 136 -1.60 9.95 -15.57
N LEU A 137 -1.59 8.62 -15.54
CA LEU A 137 -0.37 7.83 -15.34
C LEU A 137 0.63 8.00 -16.48
N ALA A 138 0.17 8.07 -17.73
CA ALA A 138 1.04 8.31 -18.88
C ALA A 138 1.73 9.69 -18.81
N ARG A 139 1.05 10.70 -18.27
CA ARG A 139 1.62 12.05 -18.09
C ARG A 139 2.62 12.14 -16.96
N MET A 140 2.40 11.39 -15.88
CA MET A 140 3.32 11.28 -14.74
C MET A 140 4.57 10.46 -15.08
N ALA A 141 4.42 9.41 -15.90
CA ALA A 141 5.51 8.54 -16.29
C ALA A 141 6.68 9.35 -16.93
N GLY A 142 7.81 9.38 -16.25
CA GLY A 142 9.04 10.07 -16.71
C GLY A 142 9.05 11.59 -16.48
N ARG A 143 8.06 12.16 -15.80
CA ARG A 143 8.04 13.58 -15.38
C ARG A 143 7.89 13.76 -13.87
N GLY A 144 7.32 12.78 -13.19
CA GLY A 144 7.12 12.78 -11.74
C GLY A 144 8.32 12.30 -10.94
N GLU A 145 8.24 12.45 -9.62
CA GLU A 145 9.25 11.97 -8.67
C GLU A 145 9.13 10.46 -8.40
N VAL A 146 7.94 9.89 -8.59
CA VAL A 146 7.73 8.45 -8.40
C VAL A 146 8.13 7.68 -9.65
N TYR A 147 9.10 6.78 -9.49
CA TYR A 147 9.53 5.88 -10.55
C TYR A 147 8.65 4.64 -10.56
N PHE A 148 7.69 4.61 -11.48
CA PHE A 148 6.88 3.42 -11.75
C PHE A 148 7.02 2.97 -13.20
N THR A 149 7.01 1.65 -13.39
CA THR A 149 7.19 1.00 -14.67
C THR A 149 5.85 0.88 -15.38
N SER A 150 5.85 0.91 -16.71
CA SER A 150 4.64 0.60 -17.50
C SER A 150 4.12 -0.83 -17.28
N LYS A 151 4.90 -1.72 -16.65
CA LYS A 151 4.45 -3.04 -16.19
C LYS A 151 3.57 -2.94 -14.94
N GLU A 152 3.85 -2.03 -14.01
CA GLU A 152 3.05 -1.81 -12.80
C GLU A 152 1.71 -1.16 -13.16
N ILE A 153 1.73 -0.19 -14.08
CA ILE A 153 0.50 0.38 -14.67
C ILE A 153 -0.33 -0.70 -15.39
N ARG A 154 0.32 -1.60 -16.13
CA ARG A 154 -0.36 -2.67 -16.88
C ARG A 154 -1.07 -3.69 -15.99
N ARG A 155 -0.69 -3.82 -14.72
CA ARG A 155 -1.39 -4.68 -13.75
C ARG A 155 -2.72 -4.10 -13.28
N LEU A 156 -2.98 -2.82 -13.56
CA LEU A 156 -4.23 -2.11 -13.24
C LEU A 156 -5.25 -2.16 -14.41
N ARG A 157 -5.07 -3.11 -15.34
CA ARG A 157 -5.89 -3.28 -16.55
C ARG A 157 -6.92 -4.36 -16.39
#